data_AF-A0A8T6DFK7-F1
#
_entry.id   AF-A0A8T6DFK7-F1
#
_cell.length_a   1.000
_cell.length_b   1.000
_cell.length_c   1.000
_cell.angle_alpha   90.00
_cell.angle_beta   90.00
_cell.angle_gamma   90.00
#
_symmetry.space_group_name_H-M   'P 1'
#
loop_
_entity.id
_entity.type
_entity.pdbx_description
1 polymer ?
#
loop_
_entity_poly.entity_id
_entity_poly.type
_entity_poly.pdbx_seq_one_letter_code
_entity_poly.pdbx_strand_id
1 'polypeptide(L)'
;LELVSNTVRMTGDFNVEMGTFPKHGLTGLAATVGFMGQQVFNPPSVEGWHTGKEWIDSGALVQRVNFAAEQVGDANMPGVRLMLDRLADNTASMSPVGFVDGCLRLMGDLELEADTHLALVQHVAGSGALRADTAADRNRFDARATEMMQLIVATPEYQSE
;
A
#
# COMPACT_ATOMS: atom_id res chain seq x y z
N LEU A 1 -12.94 -3.29 6.12
CA LEU A 1 -13.37 -3.61 4.73
C LEU A 1 -12.85 -2.61 3.70
N GLU A 2 -12.88 -1.30 4.00
CA GLU A 2 -12.44 -0.22 3.10
C GLU A 2 -10.94 -0.27 2.75
N LEU A 3 -10.04 -0.36 3.74
CA LEU A 3 -8.59 -0.47 3.50
C LEU A 3 -8.24 -1.65 2.57
N VAL A 4 -8.78 -2.84 2.83
CA VAL A 4 -8.54 -4.02 1.98
C VAL A 4 -9.05 -3.78 0.55
N SER A 5 -10.23 -3.17 0.39
CA SER A 5 -10.79 -2.88 -0.93
C SER A 5 -9.95 -1.86 -1.70
N ASN A 6 -9.48 -0.80 -1.02
CA ASN A 6 -8.62 0.23 -1.61
C ASN A 6 -7.24 -0.33 -1.97
N THR A 7 -6.59 -1.10 -1.09
CA THR A 7 -5.28 -1.69 -1.37
C THR A 7 -5.33 -2.65 -2.55
N VAL A 8 -6.33 -3.56 -2.61
CA VAL A 8 -6.44 -4.53 -3.71
C VAL A 8 -6.80 -3.85 -5.04
N ARG A 9 -7.58 -2.76 -5.00
CA ARG A 9 -7.82 -1.91 -6.17
C ARG A 9 -6.54 -1.19 -6.63
N MET A 10 -5.76 -0.68 -5.68
CA MET A 10 -4.52 0.05 -5.92
C MET A 10 -3.43 -0.85 -6.52
N THR A 11 -3.26 -2.06 -6.01
CA THR A 11 -2.28 -3.03 -6.53
C THR A 11 -2.74 -3.74 -7.80
N GLY A 12 -4.02 -3.58 -8.17
CA GLY A 12 -4.55 -4.09 -9.43
C GLY A 12 -4.75 -5.61 -9.45
N ASP A 13 -4.86 -6.26 -8.28
CA ASP A 13 -5.17 -7.70 -8.20
C ASP A 13 -6.60 -8.03 -8.73
N PHE A 14 -7.43 -7.01 -8.98
CA PHE A 14 -8.69 -7.14 -9.72
C PHE A 14 -8.57 -7.13 -11.26
N ASN A 15 -7.40 -6.85 -11.84
CA ASN A 15 -7.23 -6.85 -13.29
C ASN A 15 -7.12 -8.29 -13.82
N VAL A 16 -8.26 -8.94 -14.02
CA VAL A 16 -8.39 -10.07 -14.94
C VAL A 16 -9.49 -9.73 -15.93
N GLU A 17 -9.13 -9.83 -17.21
CA GLU A 17 -9.97 -9.99 -18.40
C GLU A 17 -11.45 -9.65 -18.26
N MET A 18 -11.90 -8.69 -19.08
CA MET A 18 -13.32 -8.52 -19.41
C MET A 18 -13.96 -9.89 -19.72
N GLY A 19 -14.70 -10.46 -18.75
CA GLY A 19 -15.46 -11.70 -18.94
C GLY A 19 -15.46 -12.69 -17.78
N THR A 20 -14.54 -12.63 -16.82
CA THR A 20 -14.48 -13.59 -15.70
C THR A 20 -14.82 -12.95 -14.35
N PHE A 21 -16.07 -12.53 -14.21
CA PHE A 21 -16.64 -12.27 -12.88
C PHE A 21 -17.30 -13.55 -12.36
N PRO A 22 -16.92 -14.10 -11.19
CA PRO A 22 -15.84 -13.70 -10.27
C PRO A 22 -14.54 -14.53 -10.45
N LYS A 23 -13.37 -13.87 -10.34
CA LYS A 23 -12.02 -14.49 -10.31
C LYS A 23 -11.89 -15.40 -9.08
N HIS A 24 -11.28 -16.58 -9.23
CA HIS A 24 -10.89 -17.44 -8.10
C HIS A 24 -9.94 -16.64 -7.17
N GLY A 25 -10.34 -16.43 -5.91
CA GLY A 25 -9.57 -15.65 -4.92
C GLY A 25 -10.42 -14.76 -4.00
N LEU A 26 -11.66 -14.45 -4.39
CA LEU A 26 -12.63 -13.71 -3.56
C LEU A 26 -12.89 -14.37 -2.20
N THR A 27 -12.85 -15.71 -2.14
CA THR A 27 -12.97 -16.46 -0.88
C THR A 27 -11.74 -16.28 0.02
N GLY A 28 -10.55 -16.09 -0.55
CA GLY A 28 -9.31 -15.80 0.17
C GLY A 28 -9.31 -14.39 0.74
N LEU A 29 -9.74 -13.39 -0.05
CA LEU A 29 -9.93 -12.02 0.43
C LEU A 29 -10.99 -11.94 1.53
N ALA A 30 -12.10 -12.68 1.40
CA ALA A 30 -13.12 -12.80 2.45
C ALA A 30 -12.57 -13.48 3.72
N ALA A 31 -11.66 -14.46 3.58
CA ALA A 31 -10.97 -15.08 4.70
C ALA A 31 -9.98 -14.12 5.38
N THR A 32 -9.22 -13.33 4.62
CA THR A 32 -8.34 -12.27 5.16
C THR A 32 -9.13 -11.23 5.94
N VAL A 33 -10.28 -10.79 5.41
CA VAL A 33 -11.23 -9.90 6.09
C VAL A 33 -11.82 -10.57 7.35
N GLY A 34 -12.04 -11.88 7.31
CA GLY A 34 -12.43 -12.69 8.48
C GLY A 34 -11.33 -12.84 9.55
N PHE A 35 -10.07 -13.01 9.16
CA PHE A 35 -8.91 -13.03 10.06
C PHE A 35 -8.66 -11.65 10.70
N MET A 36 -9.06 -10.58 10.03
CA MET A 36 -9.06 -9.20 10.54
C MET A 36 -10.27 -8.88 11.44
N GLY A 37 -11.05 -9.89 11.86
CA GLY A 37 -12.17 -9.72 12.79
C GLY A 37 -13.45 -9.13 12.18
N GLN A 38 -13.51 -8.93 10.86
CA GLN A 38 -14.74 -8.54 10.16
C GLN A 38 -15.27 -9.71 9.33
N GLN A 39 -15.87 -10.71 9.97
CA GLN A 39 -16.60 -11.73 9.21
C GLN A 39 -17.81 -11.10 8.52
N VAL A 40 -17.86 -11.23 7.19
CA VAL A 40 -19.06 -10.88 6.42
C VAL A 40 -20.18 -11.83 6.86
N PHE A 41 -21.24 -11.27 7.45
CA PHE A 41 -22.44 -11.96 7.99
C PHE A 41 -22.32 -12.72 9.32
N ASN A 42 -21.33 -12.44 10.18
CA ASN A 42 -21.31 -13.04 11.53
C ASN A 42 -20.93 -12.02 12.62
N PRO A 43 -21.87 -11.19 13.09
CA PRO A 43 -21.61 -10.33 14.24
C PRO A 43 -21.38 -11.19 15.51
N PRO A 44 -20.41 -10.85 16.37
CA PRO A 44 -20.01 -11.69 17.51
C PRO A 44 -21.04 -11.73 18.67
N SER A 45 -22.03 -10.83 18.71
CA SER A 45 -23.09 -10.81 19.74
C SER A 45 -24.38 -10.10 19.28
N VAL A 46 -25.44 -10.14 20.11
CA VAL A 46 -26.75 -9.49 19.89
C VAL A 46 -26.74 -7.95 19.97
N GLU A 47 -25.62 -7.31 20.31
CA GLU A 47 -25.48 -5.83 20.30
C GLU A 47 -25.13 -5.23 18.93
N GLY A 48 -24.82 -6.06 17.93
CA GLY A 48 -24.39 -5.58 16.61
C GLY A 48 -22.91 -5.18 16.56
N TRP A 49 -22.53 -4.40 15.55
CA TRP A 49 -21.14 -3.93 15.37
C TRP A 49 -20.83 -2.83 16.38
N HIS A 50 -19.80 -3.00 17.21
CA HIS A 50 -19.28 -1.89 18.01
C HIS A 50 -18.57 -0.87 17.09
N THR A 51 -19.15 0.32 16.93
CA THR A 51 -18.56 1.43 16.18
C THR A 51 -17.77 2.36 17.11
N GLY A 52 -16.51 2.69 16.79
CA GLY A 52 -15.69 3.68 17.50
C GLY A 52 -14.19 3.58 17.24
N LYS A 53 -13.45 4.67 17.49
CA LYS A 53 -11.97 4.78 17.35
C LYS A 53 -11.17 3.88 18.32
N GLU A 54 -11.83 3.24 19.28
CA GLU A 54 -11.21 2.38 20.29
C GLU A 54 -11.12 0.89 19.86
N TRP A 55 -11.62 0.52 18.66
CA TRP A 55 -11.64 -0.86 18.15
C TRP A 55 -10.32 -1.33 17.51
N ILE A 56 -9.30 -0.50 17.32
CA ILE A 56 -8.02 -1.00 16.78
C ILE A 56 -7.33 -1.82 17.88
N ASP A 57 -7.78 -3.06 18.06
CA ASP A 57 -7.08 -4.08 18.81
C ASP A 57 -5.74 -4.25 18.12
N SER A 58 -4.66 -4.02 18.86
CA SER A 58 -3.28 -3.92 18.35
C SER A 58 -2.90 -5.08 17.41
N GLY A 59 -3.50 -6.26 17.57
CA GLY A 59 -3.33 -7.40 16.66
C GLY A 59 -3.93 -7.20 15.27
N ALA A 60 -5.11 -6.58 15.14
CA ALA A 60 -5.75 -6.31 13.86
C ALA A 60 -5.02 -5.21 13.08
N LEU A 61 -4.41 -4.24 13.76
CA LEU A 61 -3.56 -3.22 13.13
C LEU A 61 -2.33 -3.86 12.48
N VAL A 62 -1.64 -4.74 13.20
CA VAL A 62 -0.46 -5.45 12.68
C VAL A 62 -0.83 -6.27 11.44
N GLN A 63 -1.96 -6.95 11.45
CA GLN A 63 -2.43 -7.71 10.28
C GLN A 63 -2.78 -6.80 9.09
N ARG A 64 -3.38 -5.62 9.32
CA ARG A 64 -3.66 -4.64 8.27
C ARG A 64 -2.38 -4.08 7.66
N VAL A 65 -1.42 -3.70 8.49
CA VAL A 65 -0.11 -3.19 8.05
C VAL A 65 0.63 -4.28 7.25
N ASN A 66 0.70 -5.50 7.77
CA ASN A 66 1.37 -6.61 7.09
C ASN A 66 0.73 -6.91 5.74
N PHE A 67 -0.60 -6.98 5.68
CA PHE A 67 -1.32 -7.20 4.42
C PHE A 67 -1.02 -6.08 3.41
N ALA A 68 -1.18 -4.81 3.82
CA ALA A 68 -0.94 -3.69 2.91
C ALA A 68 0.52 -3.66 2.43
N ALA A 69 1.47 -3.88 3.34
CA ALA A 69 2.90 -3.91 3.03
C ALA A 69 3.28 -5.09 2.13
N GLU A 70 2.68 -6.27 2.30
CA GLU A 70 2.90 -7.42 1.42
C GLU A 70 2.40 -7.12 0.00
N GLN A 71 1.22 -6.53 -0.14
CA GLN A 71 0.63 -6.20 -1.43
C GLN A 71 1.47 -5.14 -2.18
N VAL A 72 1.79 -4.02 -1.53
CA VAL A 72 2.56 -2.95 -2.21
C VAL A 72 4.05 -3.27 -2.36
N GLY A 73 4.55 -4.24 -1.58
CA GLY A 73 5.92 -4.74 -1.67
C GLY A 73 6.18 -5.64 -2.87
N ASP A 74 5.14 -6.24 -3.46
CA ASP A 74 5.29 -7.12 -4.62
C ASP A 74 5.29 -6.32 -5.94
N ALA A 75 6.50 -6.06 -6.45
CA ALA A 75 6.72 -5.39 -7.72
C ALA A 75 6.16 -6.14 -8.94
N ASN A 76 5.72 -7.40 -8.80
CA ASN A 76 5.06 -8.15 -9.88
C ASN A 76 3.56 -7.86 -9.96
N MET A 77 2.96 -7.23 -8.95
CA MET A 77 1.57 -6.82 -9.02
C MET A 77 1.39 -5.78 -10.13
N PRO A 78 0.40 -5.93 -11.03
CA PRO A 78 0.26 -5.05 -12.19
C PRO A 78 0.16 -3.56 -11.83
N GLY A 79 -0.56 -3.23 -10.75
CA GLY A 79 -0.68 -1.86 -10.25
C GLY A 79 0.63 -1.34 -9.69
N VAL A 80 1.34 -2.14 -8.88
CA VAL A 80 2.65 -1.77 -8.32
C VAL A 80 3.66 -1.56 -9.44
N ARG A 81 3.75 -2.49 -10.41
CA ARG A 81 4.62 -2.37 -11.58
C ARG A 81 4.36 -1.07 -12.35
N LEU A 82 3.09 -0.74 -12.60
CA LEU A 82 2.69 0.49 -13.27
C LEU A 82 3.12 1.74 -12.48
N MET A 83 3.00 1.72 -11.15
CA MET A 83 3.47 2.83 -10.31
C MET A 83 4.99 2.97 -10.38
N LEU A 84 5.74 1.87 -10.33
CA LEU A 84 7.20 1.88 -10.43
C LEU A 84 7.66 2.44 -11.79
N ASP A 85 7.04 2.01 -12.89
CA ASP A 85 7.30 2.54 -14.23
C ASP A 85 7.03 4.05 -14.29
N ARG A 86 5.85 4.48 -13.82
CA ARG A 86 5.48 5.91 -13.80
C ARG A 86 6.35 6.77 -12.91
N LEU A 87 6.82 6.21 -11.80
CA LEU A 87 7.71 6.91 -10.88
C LEU A 87 9.11 7.07 -11.51
N ALA A 88 9.58 6.06 -12.23
CA ALA A 88 10.86 6.11 -12.95
C ALA A 88 10.79 6.96 -14.24
N ASP A 89 9.60 7.14 -14.82
CA ASP A 89 9.42 7.85 -16.09
C ASP A 89 9.94 9.29 -16.05
N ASN A 90 10.61 9.68 -17.14
CA ASN A 90 11.10 11.05 -17.42
C ASN A 90 12.12 11.64 -16.43
N THR A 91 12.73 10.84 -15.56
CA THR A 91 13.69 11.37 -14.58
C THR A 91 14.96 10.50 -14.47
N ALA A 92 16.09 10.98 -14.99
CA ALA A 92 17.38 10.30 -14.83
C ALA A 92 17.83 10.20 -13.36
N SER A 93 17.44 11.18 -12.53
CA SER A 93 17.65 11.18 -11.09
C SER A 93 16.62 12.01 -10.35
N MET A 94 16.13 11.52 -9.22
CA MET A 94 15.07 12.17 -8.46
C MET A 94 15.57 12.74 -7.13
N SER A 95 14.97 13.85 -6.68
CA SER A 95 15.19 14.35 -5.31
C SER A 95 14.44 13.46 -4.31
N PRO A 96 14.92 13.35 -3.04
CA PRO A 96 14.20 12.59 -2.01
C PRO A 96 12.76 13.06 -1.79
N VAL A 97 12.53 14.38 -1.82
CA VAL A 97 11.19 14.98 -1.70
C VAL A 97 10.30 14.54 -2.88
N GLY A 98 10.77 14.72 -4.12
CA GLY A 98 9.99 14.35 -5.30
C GLY A 98 9.70 12.86 -5.39
N PHE A 99 10.56 12.02 -4.80
CA PHE A 99 10.36 10.58 -4.72
C PHE A 99 9.26 10.19 -3.75
N VAL A 100 9.26 10.77 -2.55
CA VAL A 100 8.19 10.55 -1.56
C VAL A 100 6.85 11.08 -2.10
N ASP A 101 6.84 12.32 -2.59
CA ASP A 101 5.62 12.94 -3.16
C ASP A 101 5.10 12.15 -4.37
N GLY A 102 6.01 11.64 -5.20
CA GLY A 102 5.66 10.79 -6.32
C GLY A 102 4.98 9.49 -5.90
N CYS A 103 5.47 8.84 -4.84
CA CYS A 103 4.84 7.65 -4.27
C CYS A 103 3.44 7.98 -3.71
N LEU A 104 3.32 9.03 -2.90
CA LEU A 104 2.03 9.45 -2.31
C LEU A 104 0.97 9.77 -3.36
N ARG A 105 1.35 10.50 -4.41
CA ARG A 105 0.48 10.79 -5.56
C ARG A 105 0.02 9.51 -6.27
N LEU A 106 0.95 8.59 -6.55
CA LEU A 106 0.63 7.35 -7.27
C LEU A 106 -0.24 6.40 -6.43
N MET A 107 -0.13 6.46 -5.11
CA MET A 107 -0.93 5.68 -4.15
C MET A 107 -2.31 6.28 -3.86
N GLY A 108 -2.69 7.37 -4.55
CA GLY A 108 -4.01 7.97 -4.44
C GLY A 108 -4.03 9.35 -3.79
N ASP A 109 -3.00 10.16 -4.02
CA ASP A 109 -2.88 11.52 -3.46
C ASP A 109 -3.01 11.56 -1.93
N LEU A 110 -2.29 10.64 -1.27
CA LEU A 110 -2.29 10.52 0.19
C LEU A 110 -1.67 11.75 0.85
N GLU A 111 -2.37 12.33 1.82
CA GLU A 111 -1.86 13.41 2.65
C GLU A 111 -1.29 12.85 3.95
N LEU A 112 -0.03 13.19 4.25
CA LEU A 112 0.63 12.83 5.50
C LEU A 112 0.82 14.07 6.37
N GLU A 113 0.94 13.88 7.69
CA GLU A 113 1.39 14.96 8.55
C GLU A 113 2.82 15.39 8.20
N ALA A 114 3.14 16.67 8.40
CA ALA A 114 4.42 17.25 8.00
C ALA A 114 5.63 16.52 8.61
N ASP A 115 5.53 16.08 9.86
CA ASP A 115 6.60 15.37 10.57
C ASP A 115 6.79 13.94 10.00
N THR A 116 5.70 13.23 9.69
CA THR A 116 5.74 11.91 9.04
C THR A 116 6.35 12.00 7.66
N HIS A 117 5.90 12.98 6.85
CA HIS A 117 6.45 13.24 5.53
C HIS A 117 7.96 13.53 5.59
N LEU A 118 8.37 14.42 6.50
CA LEU A 118 9.77 14.78 6.69
C LEU A 118 10.61 13.55 7.07
N ALA A 119 10.11 12.67 7.94
CA ALA A 119 10.80 11.45 8.33
C ALA A 119 11.02 10.51 7.12
N LEU A 120 10.03 10.34 6.24
CA LEU A 120 10.16 9.54 5.02
C LEU A 120 11.18 10.14 4.04
N VAL A 121 11.17 11.46 3.88
CA VAL A 121 12.15 12.18 3.03
C VAL A 121 13.57 11.99 3.56
N GLN A 122 13.78 12.13 4.88
CA GLN A 122 15.08 11.93 5.52
C GLN A 122 15.57 10.48 5.38
N HIS A 123 14.67 9.50 5.55
CA HIS A 123 14.97 8.09 5.35
C HIS A 123 15.54 7.84 3.94
N VAL A 124 14.89 8.36 2.90
CA VAL A 124 15.34 8.19 1.51
C VAL A 124 16.61 8.97 1.21
N ALA A 125 16.77 10.17 1.78
CA ALA A 125 17.96 10.98 1.60
C ALA A 125 19.23 10.27 2.13
N GLY A 126 19.11 9.50 3.22
CA GLY A 126 20.21 8.71 3.79
C GLY A 126 20.64 7.51 2.94
N SER A 127 19.77 7.02 2.04
CA SER A 127 19.96 5.76 1.30
C SER A 127 20.65 5.90 -0.06
N GLY A 128 21.17 7.11 -0.36
CA GLY A 128 21.95 7.42 -1.55
C GLY A 128 21.11 7.90 -2.74
N ALA A 129 21.76 8.07 -3.90
CA ALA A 129 21.13 8.65 -5.09
C ALA A 129 19.98 7.78 -5.63
N LEU A 130 18.89 8.44 -6.05
CA LEU A 130 17.73 7.83 -6.68
C LEU A 130 17.87 7.96 -8.21
N ARG A 131 18.28 6.89 -8.88
CA ARG A 131 18.53 6.87 -10.33
C ARG A 131 17.84 5.67 -10.96
N ALA A 132 17.44 5.79 -12.22
CA ALA A 132 16.79 4.73 -12.99
C ALA A 132 17.34 4.62 -14.42
N ASP A 133 18.59 5.07 -14.63
CA ASP A 133 19.24 5.20 -15.94
C ASP A 133 19.83 3.91 -16.50
N THR A 134 20.29 3.00 -15.65
CA THR A 134 20.75 1.66 -16.04
C THR A 134 19.81 0.58 -15.54
N ALA A 135 19.90 -0.65 -16.07
CA ALA A 135 19.12 -1.78 -15.56
C ALA A 135 19.42 -2.07 -14.06
N ALA A 136 20.67 -1.87 -13.63
CA ALA A 136 21.05 -2.06 -12.23
C ALA A 136 20.48 -0.95 -11.34
N ASP A 137 20.56 0.31 -11.79
CA ASP A 137 19.97 1.45 -11.08
C ASP A 137 18.45 1.30 -11.01
N ARG A 138 17.82 0.82 -12.08
CA ARG A 138 16.39 0.56 -12.14
C ARG A 138 15.94 -0.47 -11.11
N ASN A 139 16.64 -1.59 -10.98
CA ASN A 139 16.31 -2.60 -9.96
C ASN A 139 16.43 -2.04 -8.54
N ARG A 140 17.46 -1.22 -8.28
CA ARG A 140 17.62 -0.56 -6.98
C ARG A 140 16.54 0.49 -6.74
N PHE A 141 16.16 1.23 -7.76
CA PHE A 141 15.08 2.21 -7.71
C PHE A 141 13.75 1.56 -7.39
N ASP A 142 13.41 0.49 -8.12
CA ASP A 142 12.18 -0.29 -7.90
C ASP A 142 12.11 -0.82 -6.46
N ALA A 143 13.20 -1.39 -5.95
CA ALA A 143 13.26 -1.90 -4.57
C ALA A 143 13.05 -0.80 -3.52
N ARG A 144 13.65 0.39 -3.73
CA ARG A 144 13.47 1.54 -2.83
C ARG A 144 12.06 2.11 -2.92
N ALA A 145 11.43 2.06 -4.08
CA ALA A 145 10.08 2.55 -4.27
C ALA A 145 9.07 1.61 -3.62
N THR A 146 9.23 0.29 -3.74
CA THR A 146 8.41 -0.68 -3.01
C THR A 146 8.59 -0.54 -1.50
N GLU A 147 9.82 -0.35 -1.01
CA GLU A 147 10.09 -0.09 0.42
C GLU A 147 9.40 1.20 0.88
N MET A 148 9.46 2.28 0.09
CA MET A 148 8.77 3.53 0.41
C MET A 148 7.25 3.34 0.46
N MET A 149 6.66 2.63 -0.49
CA MET A 149 5.22 2.31 -0.47
C MET A 149 4.85 1.49 0.78
N GLN A 150 5.71 0.56 1.20
CA GLN A 150 5.52 -0.22 2.43
C GLN A 150 5.56 0.66 3.69
N LEU A 151 6.47 1.64 3.74
CA LEU A 151 6.53 2.60 4.83
C LEU A 151 5.29 3.51 4.85
N ILE A 152 4.83 3.98 3.69
CA ILE A 152 3.62 4.80 3.55
C ILE A 152 2.39 4.05 4.07
N VAL A 153 2.16 2.79 3.65
CA VAL A 153 1.00 2.04 4.13
C VAL A 153 1.10 1.68 5.63
N ALA A 154 2.29 1.71 6.21
CA ALA A 154 2.50 1.50 7.64
C ALA A 154 2.25 2.77 8.49
N THR A 155 2.05 3.93 7.86
CA THR A 155 1.79 5.19 8.57
C THR A 155 0.43 5.16 9.29
N PRO A 156 0.31 5.82 10.46
CA PRO A 156 -0.99 6.00 11.13
C PRO A 156 -2.04 6.63 10.22
N GLU A 157 -1.65 7.61 9.41
CA GLU A 157 -2.51 8.34 8.49
C GLU A 157 -3.21 7.37 7.52
N TYR A 158 -2.44 6.51 6.83
CA TYR A 158 -2.99 5.50 5.91
C TYR A 158 -3.86 4.45 6.62
N GLN A 159 -3.53 4.09 7.86
CA GLN A 159 -4.29 3.09 8.63
C GLN A 159 -5.57 3.66 9.27
N SER A 160 -5.63 4.97 9.42
CA SER A 160 -6.76 5.69 10.01
C SER A 160 -7.82 6.12 9.01
N GLU A 161 -7.52 6.04 7.71
CA GLU A 161 -8.49 6.15 6.62
C GLU A 161 -9.46 4.96 6.57
#